data_AF-A0A7J6R9W9-F1
#
_entry.id   AF-A0A7J6R9W9-F1
#
_cell.length_a   1.000
_cell.length_b   1.000
_cell.length_c   1.000
_cell.angle_alpha   90.00
_cell.angle_beta   90.00
_cell.angle_gamma   90.00
#
_symmetry.space_group_name_H-M   'P 1'
#
loop_
_entity.id
_entity.type
_entity.pdbx_description
1 polymer ?
#
loop_
_entity_poly.entity_id
_entity_poly.type
_entity_poly.pdbx_seq_one_letter_code
_entity_poly.pdbx_strand_id
1 'polypeptide(L)'
;IFGKKSASKKKFKTTNLNTDRQKAESKKKEEDSKREAAALARRAAQLEQEREEAAARGEIDLDGAEGWYRSMQVFEKKLAEAGLRIREVQNDGNCMFRSFADQLGYDADGPKDYKNARKAAVQYIRRHESVFEPFMEP
;
A
#
# COMPACT_ATOMS: atom_id res chain seq x y z
N ILE A 1 -89.69 27.53 -25.95
CA ILE A 1 -88.39 27.56 -26.67
C ILE A 1 -87.33 28.05 -25.68
N PHE A 2 -86.28 27.25 -25.50
CA PHE A 2 -85.18 27.46 -24.55
C PHE A 2 -84.22 28.59 -24.96
N GLY A 3 -83.63 29.29 -24.00
CA GLY A 3 -82.45 30.15 -24.19
C GLY A 3 -81.55 30.14 -22.94
N LYS A 4 -80.27 29.80 -23.12
CA LYS A 4 -79.33 29.27 -22.12
C LYS A 4 -78.53 30.36 -21.36
N LYS A 5 -78.07 29.95 -20.17
CA LYS A 5 -77.22 30.64 -19.18
C LYS A 5 -75.82 31.05 -19.70
N SER A 6 -75.21 32.05 -19.08
CA SER A 6 -73.74 32.24 -19.08
C SER A 6 -73.20 32.25 -17.65
N ALA A 7 -72.12 31.49 -17.41
CA ALA A 7 -71.37 31.47 -16.16
C ALA A 7 -69.88 31.60 -16.50
N SER A 8 -69.19 32.52 -15.82
CA SER A 8 -67.79 32.86 -16.03
C SER A 8 -66.85 31.79 -15.48
N LYS A 9 -65.95 31.23 -16.31
CA LYS A 9 -64.94 30.23 -15.94
C LYS A 9 -63.70 30.92 -15.37
N LYS A 10 -63.45 30.80 -14.05
CA LYS A 10 -62.11 30.99 -13.48
C LYS A 10 -61.22 29.82 -13.91
N LYS A 11 -60.10 30.12 -14.57
CA LYS A 11 -59.07 29.13 -14.92
C LYS A 11 -58.28 28.76 -13.68
N PHE A 12 -58.43 27.51 -13.22
CA PHE A 12 -57.54 26.91 -12.22
C PHE A 12 -56.35 26.30 -12.96
N LYS A 13 -55.13 26.72 -12.61
CA LYS A 13 -53.90 26.17 -13.20
C LYS A 13 -53.53 24.91 -12.41
N THR A 14 -53.80 23.73 -12.97
CA THR A 14 -53.40 22.45 -12.39
C THR A 14 -51.90 22.24 -12.57
N THR A 15 -51.13 22.38 -11.49
CA THR A 15 -49.73 21.98 -11.42
C THR A 15 -49.62 20.48 -11.17
N ASN A 16 -48.79 19.79 -11.96
CA ASN A 16 -48.64 18.34 -11.94
C ASN A 16 -47.60 17.92 -10.88
N LEU A 17 -48.08 17.71 -9.65
CA LEU A 17 -47.30 17.43 -8.43
C LEU A 17 -46.30 16.25 -8.55
N ASN A 18 -46.57 15.30 -9.45
CA ASN A 18 -45.71 14.13 -9.65
C ASN A 18 -44.40 14.49 -10.40
N THR A 19 -44.48 15.40 -11.37
CA THR A 19 -43.32 15.89 -12.12
C THR A 19 -42.40 16.73 -11.24
N ASP A 20 -42.97 17.53 -10.34
CA ASP A 20 -42.19 18.35 -9.40
C ASP A 20 -41.46 17.49 -8.36
N ARG A 21 -42.08 16.41 -7.89
CA ARG A 21 -41.47 15.45 -6.96
C ARG A 21 -40.32 14.66 -7.62
N GLN A 22 -40.52 14.16 -8.84
CA GLN A 22 -39.45 13.50 -9.60
C GLN A 22 -38.28 14.43 -9.90
N LYS A 23 -38.56 15.72 -10.16
CA LYS A 23 -37.54 16.75 -10.39
C LYS A 23 -36.81 17.15 -9.11
N ALA A 24 -37.46 17.05 -7.94
CA ALA A 24 -36.84 17.27 -6.64
C ALA A 24 -35.95 16.09 -6.23
N GLU A 25 -36.39 14.85 -6.47
CA GLU A 25 -35.63 13.64 -6.17
C GLU A 25 -34.37 13.52 -7.05
N SER A 26 -34.45 13.87 -8.34
CA SER A 26 -33.27 13.89 -9.22
C SER A 26 -32.25 14.95 -8.83
N LYS A 27 -32.71 16.17 -8.49
CA LYS A 27 -31.84 17.24 -7.97
C LYS A 27 -31.16 16.85 -6.67
N LYS A 28 -31.88 16.20 -5.75
CA LYS A 28 -31.31 15.73 -4.47
C LYS A 28 -30.24 14.67 -4.70
N LYS A 29 -30.47 13.71 -5.61
CA LYS A 29 -29.50 12.67 -5.96
C LYS A 29 -28.24 13.25 -6.62
N GLU A 30 -28.39 14.27 -7.47
CA GLU A 30 -27.26 14.98 -8.06
C GLU A 30 -26.46 15.77 -7.02
N GLU A 31 -27.14 16.41 -6.06
CA GLU A 31 -26.51 17.16 -4.97
C GLU A 31 -25.76 16.23 -3.99
N ASP A 32 -26.34 15.10 -3.64
CA ASP A 32 -25.71 14.08 -2.78
C ASP A 32 -24.46 13.50 -3.47
N SER A 33 -24.51 13.21 -4.77
CA SER A 33 -23.35 12.76 -5.55
C SER A 33 -22.23 13.82 -5.61
N LYS A 34 -22.57 15.10 -5.75
CA LYS A 34 -21.60 16.21 -5.70
C LYS A 34 -20.94 16.33 -4.32
N ARG A 35 -21.70 16.13 -3.24
CA ARG A 35 -21.18 16.12 -1.86
C ARG A 35 -20.24 14.95 -1.62
N GLU A 36 -20.58 13.76 -2.12
CA GLU A 36 -19.73 12.57 -2.02
C GLU A 36 -18.42 12.75 -2.80
N ALA A 37 -18.49 13.26 -4.03
CA ALA A 37 -17.31 13.58 -4.83
C ALA A 37 -16.40 14.63 -4.14
N ALA A 38 -16.99 15.67 -3.53
CA ALA A 38 -16.24 16.68 -2.78
C ALA A 38 -15.58 16.10 -1.51
N ALA A 39 -16.26 15.20 -0.80
CA ALA A 39 -15.70 14.51 0.36
C ALA A 39 -14.54 13.58 -0.03
N LEU A 40 -14.66 12.86 -1.15
CA LEU A 40 -13.59 12.02 -1.69
C LEU A 40 -12.38 12.87 -2.11
N ALA A 41 -12.61 13.99 -2.79
CA ALA A 41 -11.55 14.92 -3.19
C ALA A 41 -10.80 15.50 -1.98
N ARG A 42 -11.53 15.87 -0.90
CA ARG A 42 -10.90 16.35 0.34
C ARG A 42 -10.07 15.27 1.01
N ARG A 43 -10.54 14.02 1.03
CA ARG A 43 -9.78 12.88 1.57
C ARG A 43 -8.54 12.58 0.74
N ALA A 44 -8.63 12.65 -0.59
CA ALA A 44 -7.49 12.50 -1.48
C ALA A 44 -6.44 13.60 -1.25
N ALA A 45 -6.87 14.85 -1.08
CA ALA A 45 -5.96 15.96 -0.76
C ALA A 45 -5.27 15.79 0.60
N GLN A 46 -5.98 15.29 1.62
CA GLN A 46 -5.38 14.98 2.92
C GLN A 46 -4.32 13.87 2.84
N LEU A 47 -4.60 12.80 2.08
CA LEU A 47 -3.63 11.71 1.86
C LEU A 47 -2.39 12.18 1.12
N GLU A 48 -2.55 13.07 0.12
CA GLU A 48 -1.40 13.63 -0.60
C GLU A 48 -0.53 14.50 0.32
N GLN A 49 -1.16 15.36 1.13
CA GLN A 49 -0.45 16.16 2.12
C GLN A 49 0.30 15.26 3.13
N GLU A 50 -0.32 14.18 3.59
CA GLU A 50 0.32 13.23 4.50
C GLU A 50 1.52 12.52 3.84
N ARG A 51 1.42 12.15 2.56
CA ARG A 51 2.55 11.57 1.80
C ARG A 51 3.69 12.57 1.61
N GLU A 52 3.39 13.83 1.32
CA GLU A 52 4.40 14.88 1.21
C GLU A 52 5.11 15.11 2.55
N GLU A 53 4.36 15.16 3.66
CA GLU A 53 4.92 15.28 5.01
C GLU A 53 5.77 14.06 5.40
N ALA A 54 5.32 12.84 5.07
CA ALA A 54 6.08 11.60 5.27
C ALA A 54 7.38 11.61 4.45
N ALA A 55 7.32 11.98 3.17
CA ALA A 55 8.49 12.12 2.31
C ALA A 55 9.47 13.18 2.85
N ALA A 56 8.97 14.30 3.38
CA ALA A 56 9.79 15.33 4.02
C ALA A 56 10.48 14.84 5.32
N ARG A 57 9.85 13.93 6.06
CA ARG A 57 10.46 13.22 7.20
C ARG A 57 11.45 12.12 6.76
N GLY A 58 11.55 11.84 5.47
CA GLY A 58 12.39 10.76 4.93
C GLY A 58 11.77 9.37 5.10
N GLU A 59 10.47 9.28 5.38
CA GLU A 59 9.74 8.01 5.30
C GLU A 59 9.62 7.57 3.84
N ILE A 60 9.89 6.28 3.62
CA ILE A 60 9.77 5.66 2.30
C ILE A 60 8.45 4.90 2.28
N ASP A 61 7.55 5.30 1.38
CA ASP A 61 6.34 4.56 1.06
C ASP A 61 6.74 3.20 0.45
N LEU A 62 6.44 2.11 1.18
CA LEU A 62 6.79 0.74 0.78
C LEU A 62 5.65 0.04 0.03
N ASP A 63 4.52 0.73 -0.19
CA ASP A 63 3.34 0.09 -0.75
C ASP A 63 3.52 -0.19 -2.26
N GLY A 64 3.28 -1.45 -2.63
CA GLY A 64 3.37 -1.93 -3.99
C GLY A 64 4.79 -2.04 -4.55
N ALA A 65 4.88 -2.44 -5.82
CA ALA A 65 6.16 -2.67 -6.50
C ALA A 65 6.99 -1.38 -6.64
N GLU A 66 6.33 -0.23 -6.79
CA GLU A 66 7.00 1.07 -6.93
C GLU A 66 7.64 1.52 -5.61
N GLY A 67 6.95 1.34 -4.49
CA GLY A 67 7.49 1.63 -3.16
C GLY A 67 8.70 0.76 -2.83
N TRP A 68 8.61 -0.55 -3.11
CA TRP A 68 9.74 -1.46 -2.96
C TRP A 68 10.96 -1.03 -3.79
N TYR A 69 10.78 -0.70 -5.08
CA TYR A 69 11.89 -0.28 -5.94
C TYR A 69 12.56 1.01 -5.44
N ARG A 70 11.77 2.02 -5.01
CA ARG A 70 12.30 3.25 -4.40
C ARG A 70 13.11 2.94 -3.13
N SER A 71 12.60 2.06 -2.27
CA SER A 71 13.32 1.64 -1.06
C SER A 71 14.66 0.95 -1.38
N MET A 72 14.69 0.12 -2.43
CA MET A 72 15.90 -0.55 -2.86
C MET A 72 16.94 0.44 -3.36
N GLN A 73 16.54 1.44 -4.15
CA GLN A 73 17.43 2.50 -4.61
C GLN A 73 18.03 3.31 -3.45
N VAL A 74 17.20 3.65 -2.45
CA VAL A 74 17.69 4.36 -1.26
C VAL A 74 18.68 3.48 -0.48
N PHE A 75 18.39 2.18 -0.36
CA PHE A 75 19.28 1.24 0.31
C PHE A 75 20.61 1.07 -0.42
N GLU A 76 20.60 0.89 -1.74
CA GLU A 76 21.79 0.81 -2.59
C GLU A 76 22.64 2.07 -2.49
N LYS A 77 22.01 3.26 -2.50
CA LYS A 77 22.72 4.53 -2.32
C LYS A 77 23.45 4.58 -0.98
N LYS A 78 22.77 4.21 0.12
CA LYS A 78 23.39 4.16 1.47
C LYS A 78 24.56 3.18 1.53
N LEU A 79 24.43 2.03 0.86
CA LEU A 79 25.53 1.06 0.76
C LEU A 79 26.70 1.63 -0.04
N ALA A 80 26.45 2.28 -1.18
CA ALA A 80 27.49 2.88 -2.00
C ALA A 80 28.24 3.99 -1.27
N GLU A 81 27.55 4.83 -0.49
CA GLU A 81 28.16 5.84 0.39
C GLU A 81 29.10 5.21 1.43
N ALA A 82 28.83 3.97 1.86
CA ALA A 82 29.70 3.18 2.73
C ALA A 82 30.76 2.35 1.98
N GLY A 83 30.85 2.46 0.65
CA GLY A 83 31.75 1.64 -0.17
C GLY A 83 31.31 0.17 -0.31
N LEU A 84 30.05 -0.12 -0.02
CA LEU A 84 29.43 -1.45 -0.10
C LEU A 84 28.52 -1.56 -1.33
N ARG A 85 28.17 -2.79 -1.70
CA ARG A 85 27.21 -3.08 -2.78
C ARG A 85 26.36 -4.29 -2.44
N ILE A 86 25.16 -4.36 -3.02
CA ILE A 86 24.33 -5.56 -2.97
C ILE A 86 24.92 -6.60 -3.93
N ARG A 87 24.97 -7.84 -3.48
CA ARG A 87 25.22 -9.00 -4.33
C ARG A 87 24.07 -9.97 -4.17
N GLU A 88 23.31 -10.16 -5.24
CA GLU A 88 22.18 -11.08 -5.23
C GLU A 88 22.64 -12.53 -5.06
N VAL A 89 21.87 -13.28 -4.28
CA VAL A 89 21.99 -14.72 -4.13
C VAL A 89 20.66 -15.36 -4.52
N GLN A 90 20.66 -16.67 -4.76
CA GLN A 90 19.44 -17.41 -5.06
C GLN A 90 18.40 -17.22 -3.94
N ASN A 91 17.16 -16.91 -4.34
CA ASN A 91 16.03 -16.58 -3.46
C ASN A 91 15.34 -17.85 -2.89
N ASP A 92 16.13 -18.80 -2.42
CA ASP A 92 15.65 -20.04 -1.80
C ASP A 92 15.78 -20.02 -0.26
N GLY A 93 15.32 -21.08 0.42
CA GLY A 93 15.48 -21.23 1.87
C GLY A 93 16.94 -21.42 2.34
N ASN A 94 17.92 -21.33 1.43
CA ASN A 94 19.35 -21.35 1.77
C ASN A 94 19.98 -19.96 1.63
N CYS A 95 19.22 -18.92 1.25
CA CYS A 95 19.74 -17.58 0.96
C CYS A 95 20.65 -17.02 2.06
N MET A 96 20.28 -17.16 3.34
CA MET A 96 21.10 -16.75 4.47
C MET A 96 22.49 -17.42 4.46
N PHE A 97 22.54 -18.74 4.28
CA PHE A 97 23.80 -19.47 4.23
C PHE A 97 24.60 -19.19 2.96
N ARG A 98 23.93 -18.92 1.83
CA ARG A 98 24.58 -18.48 0.58
C ARG A 98 25.23 -17.12 0.76
N SER A 99 24.56 -16.16 1.39
CA SER A 99 25.13 -14.83 1.69
C SER A 99 26.34 -14.94 2.63
N PHE A 100 26.26 -15.77 3.67
CA PHE A 100 27.43 -15.98 4.55
C PHE A 100 28.58 -16.68 3.86
N ALA A 101 28.30 -17.74 3.10
CA ALA A 101 29.30 -18.42 2.27
C ALA A 101 30.01 -17.45 1.33
N ASP A 102 29.25 -16.56 0.69
CA ASP A 102 29.77 -15.55 -0.22
C ASP A 102 30.73 -14.56 0.45
N GLN A 103 30.39 -14.09 1.65
CA GLN A 103 31.18 -13.11 2.40
C GLN A 103 32.38 -13.73 3.12
N LEU A 104 32.27 -14.97 3.58
CA LEU A 104 33.35 -15.69 4.26
C LEU A 104 34.45 -16.18 3.29
N GLY A 105 34.22 -16.11 1.98
CA GLY A 105 35.20 -16.41 0.94
C GLY A 105 35.63 -17.88 0.86
N TYR A 106 36.92 -18.09 0.59
CA TYR A 106 37.59 -19.40 0.54
C TYR A 106 38.41 -19.59 1.83
N ASP A 107 38.27 -20.74 2.49
CA ASP A 107 39.25 -21.19 3.48
C ASP A 107 40.32 -22.05 2.80
N ALA A 108 41.34 -22.46 3.55
CA ALA A 108 42.38 -23.39 3.09
C ALA A 108 41.82 -24.71 2.49
N ASP A 109 40.58 -25.08 2.84
CA ASP A 109 39.90 -26.30 2.40
C ASP A 109 38.96 -26.10 1.19
N GLY A 110 38.98 -24.93 0.53
CA GLY A 110 38.24 -24.67 -0.71
C GLY A 110 37.02 -23.74 -0.55
N PRO A 111 36.16 -23.66 -1.59
CA PRO A 111 35.02 -22.75 -1.58
C PRO A 111 34.05 -23.12 -0.47
N LYS A 112 33.68 -22.13 0.35
CA LYS A 112 32.58 -22.30 1.28
C LYS A 112 31.29 -22.42 0.50
N ASP A 113 30.85 -23.64 0.25
CA ASP A 113 29.49 -23.89 -0.18
C ASP A 113 28.52 -23.56 0.98
N TYR A 114 27.30 -23.12 0.66
CA TYR A 114 26.25 -22.83 1.64
C TYR A 114 25.95 -24.06 2.52
N LYS A 115 26.19 -25.27 2.01
CA LYS A 115 26.07 -26.52 2.78
C LYS A 115 27.06 -26.60 3.94
N ASN A 116 28.31 -26.19 3.70
CA ASN A 116 29.35 -26.18 4.73
C ASN A 116 29.06 -25.09 5.76
N ALA A 117 28.64 -23.90 5.31
CA ALA A 117 28.21 -22.82 6.21
C ALA A 117 27.05 -23.27 7.11
N ARG A 118 26.03 -23.93 6.54
CA ARG A 118 24.92 -24.51 7.31
C ARG A 118 25.39 -25.56 8.31
N LYS A 119 26.22 -26.51 7.88
CA LYS A 119 26.73 -27.58 8.75
C LYS A 119 27.53 -27.01 9.92
N ALA A 120 28.41 -26.05 9.66
CA ALA A 120 29.21 -25.38 10.69
C ALA A 120 28.32 -24.65 11.70
N ALA A 121 27.32 -23.89 11.23
CA ALA A 121 26.38 -23.17 12.10
C ALA A 121 25.62 -24.12 13.04
N VAL A 122 25.03 -25.19 12.49
CA VAL A 122 24.28 -26.17 13.31
C VAL A 122 25.19 -26.90 14.29
N GLN A 123 26.40 -27.28 13.88
CA GLN A 123 27.37 -27.90 14.79
C GLN A 123 27.79 -26.96 15.92
N TYR A 124 27.92 -25.67 15.64
CA TYR A 124 28.24 -24.69 16.67
C TYR A 124 27.09 -24.53 17.67
N ILE A 125 25.85 -24.39 17.18
CA ILE A 125 24.64 -24.31 18.01
C ILE A 125 24.54 -25.50 18.95
N ARG A 126 24.70 -26.73 18.44
CA ARG A 126 24.64 -27.97 19.25
C ARG A 126 25.72 -28.04 20.34
N ARG A 127 26.90 -27.46 20.12
CA ARG A 127 27.98 -27.45 21.11
C ARG A 127 27.77 -26.38 22.19
N HIS A 128 26.89 -25.41 21.96
CA HIS A 128 26.61 -24.29 22.84
C HIS A 128 25.12 -24.19 23.14
N GLU A 129 24.47 -25.35 23.33
CA GLU A 129 23.01 -25.46 23.44
C GLU A 129 22.40 -24.49 24.45
N SER A 130 22.98 -24.38 25.65
CA SER A 130 22.50 -23.47 26.70
C SER A 130 22.47 -21.99 26.30
N VAL A 131 23.30 -21.58 25.32
CA VAL A 131 23.32 -20.21 24.79
C VAL A 131 22.19 -20.02 23.78
N PHE A 132 21.84 -21.06 23.03
CA PHE A 132 20.86 -20.99 21.94
C PHE A 132 19.46 -21.41 22.36
N GLU A 133 19.30 -22.16 23.45
CA GLU A 133 18.00 -22.59 23.99
C GLU A 133 16.97 -21.45 24.09
N PRO A 134 17.31 -20.23 24.60
CA PRO A 134 16.33 -19.14 24.68
C PRO A 134 15.81 -18.63 23.32
N PHE A 135 16.48 -18.98 22.22
CA PHE A 135 16.12 -18.56 20.85
C PHE A 135 15.38 -19.65 20.07
N MET A 136 15.18 -20.84 20.66
CA MET A 136 14.48 -21.95 20.02
C MET A 136 13.01 -21.98 20.45
N GLU A 137 12.14 -22.43 19.55
CA GLU A 137 10.76 -22.74 19.95
C GLU A 137 10.74 -23.92 20.91
N PRO A 138 9.95 -23.85 22.00
CA PRO A 138 9.83 -24.92 22.99
C PRO A 138 9.11 -26.17 22.45
#